data_AF-A0A0F3IIG8-F1
#
_entry.id   AF-A0A0F3IIG8-F1
#
_cell.length_a   1.000
_cell.length_b   1.000
_cell.length_c   1.000
_cell.angle_alpha   90.00
_cell.angle_beta   90.00
_cell.angle_gamma   90.00
#
_symmetry.space_group_name_H-M   'P 1'
#
loop_
_entity.id
_entity.type
_entity.pdbx_description
1 polymer ?
#
loop_
_entity_poly.entity_id
_entity_poly.type
_entity_poly.pdbx_seq_one_letter_code
_entity_poly.pdbx_strand_id
1 'polypeptide(L)' 'MTLAEFFYMGGYAFYVWTAYGICFVVLLATMILPMIKRKQLLRKLALKEQRQL' A
#
# COMPACT_ATOMS: atom_id res chain seq x y z
N MET A 1 -10.57 31.80 5.97
CA MET A 1 -10.23 30.38 6.10
C MET A 1 -11.11 29.56 5.17
N THR A 2 -10.90 29.70 3.86
CA THR A 2 -11.58 28.89 2.85
C THR A 2 -10.81 27.59 2.63
N LEU A 3 -11.48 26.54 2.12
CA LEU A 3 -10.81 25.28 1.77
C LEU A 3 -9.65 25.49 0.78
N ALA A 4 -9.77 26.48 -0.11
CA ALA A 4 -8.70 26.86 -1.02
C ALA A 4 -7.43 27.32 -0.30
N GLU A 5 -7.57 28.12 0.78
CA GLU A 5 -6.43 28.55 1.60
C GLU A 5 -5.75 27.37 2.32
N PHE A 6 -6.50 26.32 2.69
CA PHE A 6 -5.96 25.11 3.31
C PHE A 6 -5.13 24.28 2.34
N PHE A 7 -5.55 24.18 1.07
CA PHE A 7 -4.77 23.52 0.03
C PHE A 7 -3.59 24.37 -0.46
N TYR A 8 -3.69 25.70 -0.37
CA TYR A 8 -2.67 26.67 -0.78
C TYR A 8 -2.01 27.39 0.39
N MET A 9 -1.80 26.70 1.52
CA MET A 9 -0.93 27.18 2.60
C MET A 9 0.51 27.11 2.11
N GLY A 10 1.01 28.16 1.45
CA GLY A 10 2.32 28.22 0.81
C GLY A 10 3.40 27.45 1.58
N GLY A 11 3.96 26.42 0.94
CA GLY A 11 4.97 25.52 1.51
C GLY A 11 4.47 24.44 2.48
N TYR A 12 3.48 24.73 3.34
CA TYR A 12 3.03 23.82 4.40
C TYR A 12 2.13 22.67 3.89
N ALA A 13 1.31 22.94 2.86
CA ALA A 13 0.43 21.94 2.27
C ALA A 13 1.19 20.72 1.74
N PHE A 14 2.42 20.91 1.24
CA PHE A 14 3.25 19.82 0.73
C PHE A 14 3.62 18.78 1.79
N TYR A 15 3.96 19.23 3.02
CA TYR A 15 4.28 18.33 4.13
C TYR A 15 3.08 17.48 4.56
N VAL A 16 1.90 18.10 4.58
CA VAL A 16 0.65 17.43 4.97
C VAL A 16 0.27 16.38 3.93
N TRP A 17 0.26 16.76 2.64
CA TRP A 17 -0.08 15.85 1.55
C TRP A 17 0.90 14.70 1.38
N THR A 18 2.20 14.93 1.56
CA THR A 18 3.20 13.85 1.52
C THR A 18 3.03 12.86 2.67
N ALA A 19 2.75 13.35 3.89
CA ALA A 19 2.44 12.47 5.03
C ALA A 19 1.18 11.61 4.77
N TYR A 20 0.11 12.21 4.23
CA TYR A 20 -1.09 11.46 3.82
C TYR A 20 -0.80 10.48 2.68
N GLY A 21 0.02 10.86 1.70
CA GLY A 21 0.41 9.99 0.60
C GLY A 21 1.20 8.76 1.09
N ILE A 22 2.15 8.95 1.99
CA ILE A 22 2.90 7.84 2.61
C ILE A 22 1.95 6.93 3.40
N CYS A 23 1.07 7.51 4.22
CA CYS A 23 0.08 6.75 4.97
C CYS A 23 -0.82 5.91 4.04
N PHE A 24 -1.30 6.51 2.96
CA PHE A 24 -2.12 5.84 1.95
C PHE A 24 -1.35 4.69 1.26
N VAL A 25 -0.09 4.91 0.89
CA VAL A 25 0.77 3.87 0.32
C VAL A 25 0.99 2.71 1.29
N VAL A 26 1.24 2.99 2.57
CA VAL A 26 1.38 1.96 3.61
C VAL A 26 0.08 1.19 3.79
N LEU A 27 -1.06 1.87 3.81
CA LEU A 27 -2.37 1.23 3.90
C LEU A 27 -2.64 0.30 2.70
N LEU A 28 -2.37 0.77 1.48
CA LEU A 28 -2.48 -0.05 0.28
C LEU A 28 -1.50 -1.22 0.29
N ALA A 29 -0.25 -0.99 0.70
CA ALA A 29 0.76 -2.05 0.77
C ALA A 29 0.33 -3.14 1.74
N THR A 30 -0.16 -2.78 2.93
CA THR A 30 -0.64 -3.75 3.92
C THR A 30 -1.88 -4.53 3.45
N MET A 31 -2.71 -3.93 2.59
CA MET A 31 -3.83 -4.63 1.94
C MET A 31 -3.39 -5.55 0.80
N ILE A 32 -2.45 -5.12 -0.04
CA ILE A 32 -2.03 -5.85 -1.26
C ILE A 32 -1.04 -6.99 -0.94
N LEU A 33 -0.11 -6.77 0.00
CA LEU A 33 0.89 -7.76 0.43
C LEU A 33 0.29 -9.14 0.80
N PRO A 34 -0.77 -9.26 1.63
CA PRO A 34 -1.36 -10.55 1.97
C PRO A 34 -2.00 -11.23 0.75
N MET A 35 -2.59 -10.47 -0.18
CA MET A 35 -3.15 -11.04 -1.42
C MET A 35 -2.06 -11.67 -2.29
N ILE A 36 -0.92 -11.00 -2.43
CA ILE A 36 0.23 -11.50 -3.18
C ILE A 36 0.82 -12.73 -2.49
N LYS A 37 1.04 -12.65 -1.16
CA LYS A 37 1.58 -13.77 -0.36
C LYS A 37 0.70 -15.02 -0.45
N ARG A 38 -0.62 -14.86 -0.42
CA ARG A 38 -1.56 -15.97 -0.56
C ARG A 38 -1.41 -16.68 -1.91
N LYS A 39 -1.32 -15.94 -3.02
CA LYS A 39 -1.07 -16.51 -4.35
C LYS A 39 0.27 -17.23 -4.43
N GLN A 40 1.32 -16.65 -3.85
CA GLN A 40 2.65 -17.26 -3.81
C GLN A 40 2.67 -18.55 -2.97
N LEU A 41 1.96 -18.57 -1.84
CA LEU A 41 1.90 -19.75 -0.96
C LEU A 41 1.21 -20.92 -1.66
N LEU A 42 0.04 -20.69 -2.28
CA LEU A 42 -0.67 -21.72 -3.05
C LEU A 42 0.18 -22.28 -4.20
N ARG A 43 0.88 -21.40 -4.92
CA ARG A 43 1.80 -21.82 -6.00
C ARG A 43 2.96 -22.68 -5.46
N LYS A 44 3.50 -22.33 -4.28
CA LYS A 44 4.56 -23.11 -3.61
C LYS A 44 4.06 -24.48 -3.14
N LEU A 45 2.82 -24.58 -2.67
CA LEU A 45 2.22 -25.85 -2.25
C LEU A 45 2.01 -26.78 -3.46
N ALA A 46 1.42 -26.27 -4.55
CA ALA A 46 1.22 -27.05 -5.78
C ALA A 46 2.53 -27.61 -6.36
N LEU A 47 3.60 -26.81 -6.32
CA LEU A 47 4.93 -27.25 -6.77
C LEU A 47 5.58 -28.29 -5.85
N LYS A 48 5.24 -28.32 -4.55
CA LYS A 48 5.76 -29.31 -3.61
C LYS A 48 5.04 -30.65 -3.73
N GLU A 49 3.73 -30.66 -3.95
CA GLU A 49 2.97 -31.91 -4.13
C GLU A 49 3.44 -32.69 -5.36
N GLN A 50 3.74 -32.00 -6.47
CA GLN A 50 4.29 -32.65 -7.66
C GLN A 50 5.70 -33.24 -7.49
N ARG A 51 6.43 -32.89 -6.42
CA ARG A 51 7.75 -33.46 -6.12
C ARG A 51 7.69 -34.64 -5.15
N GLN A 52 6.55 -34.86 -4.48
CA GLN A 52 6.39 -35.93 -3.49
C GLN A 52 5.64 -37.15 -4.06
N LEU A 53 5.00 -37.00 -5.22
CA LEU A 53 4.54 -38.11 -6.08
C LEU A 53 5.63 -38.48 -7.09
#